data_AF-A0A1F7T7Q2-F1
#
_entry.id   AF-A0A1F7T7Q2-F1
#
_cell.length_a   1.000
_cell.length_b   1.000
_cell.length_c   1.000
_cell.angle_alpha   90.00
_cell.angle_beta   90.00
_cell.angle_gamma   90.00
#
_symmetry.space_group_name_H-M   'P 1'
#
loop_
_entity.id
_entity.type
_entity.pdbx_description
1 polymer ?
#
loop_
_entity_poly.entity_id
_entity_poly.type
_entity_poly.pdbx_seq_one_letter_code
_entity_poly.pdbx_strand_id
1 'polypeptide(L)'
;MSQRQAYDTPGTHDRQAVLPPVAAADATANFVVFEAPVHCKVEKVKVIPGAAVTGADTNTKHLNLINRGANGAGTTELANYDLTSGNDAGVAGLVLYAPAPPLAVVQGTQLALQVEKVGNGIALPPLAVVVEFSPN
;
A
#
# COMPACT_ATOMS: atom_id res chain seq x y z
N MET A 1 -8.29 -0.10 -27.22
CA MET A 1 -7.01 0.57 -26.94
C MET A 1 -6.16 -0.36 -26.09
N SER A 2 -4.89 -0.56 -26.44
CA SER A 2 -4.00 -1.43 -25.65
C SER A 2 -3.66 -0.72 -24.33
N GLN A 3 -3.46 -1.47 -23.24
CA GLN A 3 -3.14 -0.93 -21.90
C GLN A 3 -1.93 0.03 -21.93
N ARG A 4 -1.00 -0.10 -22.88
CA ARG A 4 0.13 0.82 -23.06
C ARG A 4 -0.29 2.23 -23.50
N GLN A 5 -1.31 2.35 -24.35
CA GLN A 5 -1.72 3.63 -24.94
C GLN A 5 -2.31 4.61 -23.91
N ALA A 6 -2.80 4.11 -22.77
CA ALA A 6 -3.30 4.93 -21.67
C ALA A 6 -2.19 5.64 -20.89
N TYR A 7 -0.95 5.13 -20.94
CA TYR A 7 0.20 5.67 -20.22
C TYR A 7 1.11 6.53 -21.10
N ASP A 8 0.74 6.75 -22.37
CA ASP A 8 1.45 7.66 -23.27
C ASP A 8 1.13 9.14 -22.94
N THR A 9 0.08 9.41 -22.14
CA THR A 9 -0.26 10.76 -21.70
C THR A 9 0.66 11.16 -20.54
N PRO A 10 1.46 12.24 -20.68
CA PRO A 10 2.31 12.72 -19.59
C PRO A 10 1.49 13.15 -18.37
N GLY A 11 2.01 12.86 -17.18
CA GLY A 11 1.41 13.27 -15.91
C GLY A 11 1.40 12.17 -14.86
N THR A 12 0.93 12.52 -13.66
CA THR A 12 0.68 11.56 -12.58
C THR A 12 -0.61 10.80 -12.86
N HIS A 13 -0.52 9.47 -12.76
CA HIS A 13 -1.62 8.53 -12.84
C HIS A 13 -1.86 7.90 -11.48
N ASP A 14 -3.09 7.48 -11.22
CA ASP A 14 -3.47 6.74 -10.03
C ASP A 14 -3.92 5.31 -10.36
N ARG A 15 -3.62 4.40 -9.44
CA ARG A 15 -4.15 3.04 -9.43
C ARG A 15 -4.64 2.74 -8.02
N GLN A 16 -5.87 2.26 -7.93
CA GLN A 16 -6.48 1.88 -6.68
C GLN A 16 -6.65 0.36 -6.61
N ALA A 17 -6.20 -0.22 -5.49
CA ALA A 17 -6.56 -1.58 -5.08
C ALA A 17 -7.45 -1.50 -3.84
N VAL A 18 -8.44 -2.39 -3.76
CA VAL A 18 -9.30 -2.51 -2.56
C VAL A 18 -9.02 -3.84 -1.91
N LEU A 19 -8.64 -3.79 -0.64
CA LEU A 19 -8.46 -4.96 0.20
C LEU A 19 -9.79 -5.29 0.91
N PRO A 20 -10.09 -6.58 1.09
CA PRO A 20 -11.21 -6.99 1.93
C PRO A 20 -10.98 -6.54 3.38
N PRO A 21 -12.03 -6.49 4.22
CA PRO A 21 -11.84 -6.30 5.65
C PRO A 21 -11.00 -7.45 6.22
N VAL A 22 -10.17 -7.15 7.21
CA VAL A 22 -9.28 -8.11 7.87
C VAL A 22 -9.72 -8.25 9.32
N ALA A 23 -9.99 -9.46 9.77
CA ALA A 23 -10.33 -9.72 11.16
C ALA A 23 -9.07 -9.57 12.04
N ALA A 24 -9.26 -9.20 13.31
CA ALA A 24 -8.15 -9.06 14.26
C ALA A 24 -7.26 -10.32 14.31
N ALA A 25 -7.91 -11.49 14.38
CA ALA A 25 -7.26 -12.77 14.51
C ALA A 25 -6.51 -13.23 13.25
N ASP A 26 -6.79 -12.66 12.06
CA ASP A 26 -6.20 -13.09 10.79
C ASP A 26 -4.67 -12.95 10.84
N ALA A 27 -3.97 -13.97 10.34
CA ALA A 27 -2.51 -13.98 10.28
C ALA A 27 -1.97 -12.84 9.41
N THR A 28 -0.67 -12.55 9.55
CA THR A 28 0.01 -11.58 8.68
C THR A 28 -0.19 -11.95 7.21
N ALA A 29 -0.70 -11.00 6.43
CA ALA A 29 -1.05 -11.21 5.04
C ALA A 29 -0.42 -10.14 4.14
N ASN A 30 -0.07 -10.51 2.91
CA ASN A 30 0.50 -9.61 1.91
C ASN A 30 -0.48 -9.50 0.74
N PHE A 31 -1.02 -8.30 0.51
CA PHE A 31 -1.93 -8.02 -0.59
C PHE A 31 -1.19 -7.23 -1.67
N VAL A 32 -1.10 -7.76 -2.90
CA VAL A 32 -0.54 -6.99 -4.02
C VAL A 32 -1.51 -5.85 -4.35
N VAL A 33 -1.01 -4.62 -4.26
CA VAL A 33 -1.80 -3.39 -4.45
C VAL A 33 -1.46 -2.65 -5.73
N PHE A 34 -0.31 -2.97 -6.32
CA PHE A 34 0.15 -2.35 -7.55
C PHE A 34 1.10 -3.29 -8.28
N GLU A 35 0.97 -3.31 -9.61
CA GLU A 35 1.97 -3.87 -10.52
C GLU A 35 2.29 -2.78 -11.54
N ALA A 36 3.58 -2.44 -11.66
CA ALA A 36 4.04 -1.37 -12.53
C ALA A 36 3.67 -1.69 -13.99
N PRO A 37 2.76 -0.91 -14.62
CA PRO A 37 2.28 -1.23 -15.96
C PRO A 37 3.34 -0.96 -17.04
N VAL A 38 4.27 -0.05 -16.73
CA VAL A 38 5.40 0.38 -17.54
C VAL A 38 6.59 0.69 -16.61
N HIS A 39 7.74 1.03 -17.18
CA HIS A 39 8.78 1.69 -16.41
C HIS A 39 8.24 3.05 -15.92
N CYS A 40 8.16 3.22 -14.60
CA CYS A 40 7.53 4.39 -13.99
C CYS A 40 8.25 4.81 -12.71
N LYS A 41 7.85 5.97 -12.18
CA LYS A 41 8.23 6.48 -10.87
C LYS A 41 7.02 6.42 -9.95
N VAL A 42 7.13 5.71 -8.83
CA VAL A 42 6.13 5.72 -7.76
C VAL A 42 6.35 6.97 -6.91
N GLU A 43 5.33 7.82 -6.85
CA GLU A 43 5.38 9.14 -6.23
C GLU A 43 4.74 9.12 -4.85
N LYS A 44 3.64 8.37 -4.69
CA LYS A 44 2.90 8.30 -3.43
C LYS A 44 2.15 6.98 -3.29
N VAL A 45 2.06 6.49 -2.07
CA VAL A 45 1.11 5.44 -1.67
C VAL A 45 0.29 5.95 -0.49
N LYS A 46 -1.03 5.96 -0.67
CA LYS A 46 -2.01 6.35 0.35
C LYS A 46 -2.86 5.15 0.73
N VAL A 47 -3.13 4.98 2.02
CA VAL A 47 -4.06 3.97 2.54
C VAL A 47 -5.27 4.69 3.12
N ILE A 48 -6.47 4.32 2.65
CA ILE A 48 -7.75 4.93 3.03
C ILE A 48 -8.63 3.83 3.65
N PRO A 49 -8.80 3.83 4.98
CA PRO A 49 -9.73 2.93 5.64
C PRO A 49 -11.19 3.27 5.33
N GLY A 50 -12.02 2.25 5.13
CA GLY A 50 -13.48 2.40 4.96
C GLY A 50 -14.22 2.86 6.23
N ALA A 51 -13.57 2.77 7.38
CA ALA A 51 -14.01 3.31 8.67
C ALA A 51 -12.77 3.71 9.49
N ALA A 52 -12.91 4.62 10.45
CA ALA A 52 -11.79 4.99 11.31
C ALA A 52 -11.28 3.76 12.09
N VAL A 53 -9.96 3.63 12.19
CA VAL A 53 -9.28 2.58 12.94
C VAL A 53 -8.53 3.22 14.09
N THR A 54 -8.88 2.82 15.32
CA THR A 54 -8.15 3.22 16.52
C THR A 54 -7.02 2.25 16.77
N GLY A 55 -5.81 2.77 16.96
CA GLY A 55 -4.63 2.00 17.27
C GLY A 55 -4.61 1.50 18.72
N ALA A 56 -3.81 0.47 18.97
CA ALA A 56 -3.62 -0.14 20.29
C ALA A 56 -2.20 -0.71 20.40
N ASP A 57 -1.57 -0.69 21.58
CA ASP A 57 -0.15 -1.08 21.70
C ASP A 57 0.08 -2.59 21.76
N THR A 58 -0.84 -3.33 22.40
CA THR A 58 -0.65 -4.77 22.69
C THR A 58 -1.18 -5.70 21.61
N ASN A 59 -2.32 -5.34 21.01
CA ASN A 59 -2.96 -6.12 19.95
C ASN A 59 -3.11 -5.16 18.78
N THR A 60 -2.23 -5.26 17.78
CA THR A 60 -2.18 -4.27 16.69
C THR A 60 -1.96 -4.88 15.32
N LYS A 61 -2.22 -4.09 14.29
CA LYS A 61 -1.81 -4.36 12.93
C LYS A 61 -0.82 -3.30 12.47
N HIS A 62 0.25 -3.72 11.82
CA HIS A 62 1.13 -2.79 11.11
C HIS A 62 0.83 -2.83 9.62
N LEU A 63 0.91 -1.66 8.99
CA LEU A 63 0.70 -1.49 7.56
C LEU A 63 2.05 -1.27 6.89
N ASN A 64 2.63 -2.32 6.29
CA ASN A 64 3.98 -2.24 5.73
C ASN A 64 3.91 -2.28 4.21
N LEU A 65 4.49 -1.29 3.54
CA LEU A 65 4.59 -1.26 2.08
C LEU A 65 5.82 -2.07 1.65
N ILE A 66 5.60 -3.21 1.00
CA ILE A 66 6.66 -4.12 0.57
C ILE A 66 6.87 -4.02 -0.93
N ASN A 67 8.12 -3.81 -1.35
CA ASN A 67 8.55 -3.98 -2.74
C ASN A 67 8.88 -5.45 -3.00
N ARG A 68 8.04 -6.11 -3.80
CA ARG A 68 8.19 -7.51 -4.19
C ARG A 68 9.03 -7.69 -5.45
N GLY A 69 9.48 -6.61 -6.08
CA GLY A 69 10.21 -6.62 -7.34
C GLY A 69 9.37 -7.18 -8.50
N ALA A 70 9.97 -7.29 -9.68
CA ALA A 70 9.30 -7.84 -10.87
C ALA A 70 9.05 -9.36 -10.80
N ASN A 71 9.80 -10.07 -9.97
CA ASN A 71 9.66 -11.51 -9.78
C ASN A 71 8.66 -11.88 -8.67
N GLY A 72 8.08 -10.89 -7.99
CA GLY A 72 7.11 -11.10 -6.91
C GLY A 72 7.68 -11.70 -5.60
N ALA A 73 9.00 -11.88 -5.48
CA ALA A 73 9.64 -12.53 -4.34
C ALA A 73 10.40 -11.58 -3.39
N GLY A 74 10.48 -10.30 -3.71
CA GLY A 74 11.13 -9.29 -2.88
C GLY A 74 10.43 -9.08 -1.53
N THR A 75 11.21 -8.68 -0.53
CA THR A 75 10.75 -8.45 0.85
C THR A 75 11.19 -7.09 1.37
N THR A 76 11.67 -6.20 0.51
CA THR A 76 12.15 -4.88 0.93
C THR A 76 10.98 -4.03 1.40
N GLU A 77 11.00 -3.64 2.67
CA GLU A 77 10.06 -2.67 3.20
C GLU A 77 10.45 -1.25 2.76
N LEU A 78 9.49 -0.53 2.17
CA LEU A 78 9.65 0.85 1.72
C LEU A 78 9.16 1.86 2.76
N ALA A 79 8.14 1.49 3.52
CA ALA A 79 7.55 2.27 4.62
C ALA A 79 6.67 1.40 5.50
N ASN A 80 6.41 1.85 6.72
CA ASN A 80 5.46 1.25 7.64
C ASN A 80 4.60 2.32 8.31
N TYR A 81 3.46 1.88 8.84
CA TYR A 81 2.64 2.63 9.79
C TYR A 81 2.05 1.66 10.80
N ASP A 82 2.52 1.76 12.04
CA ASP A 82 2.08 0.92 13.13
C ASP A 82 0.84 1.54 13.78
N LEU A 83 -0.27 0.80 13.83
CA LEU A 83 -1.52 1.27 14.45
C LEU A 83 -1.45 1.10 15.98
N THR A 84 -0.46 1.76 16.60
CA THR A 84 -0.26 1.82 18.06
C THR A 84 -1.16 2.88 18.70
N SER A 85 -1.24 2.92 20.02
CA SER A 85 -2.07 3.89 20.73
C SER A 85 -1.66 5.32 20.39
N GLY A 86 -2.59 6.11 19.88
CA GLY A 86 -2.35 7.47 19.40
C GLY A 86 -1.96 7.58 17.92
N ASN A 87 -1.69 6.44 17.26
CA ASN A 87 -1.48 6.32 15.82
C ASN A 87 -2.71 5.71 15.15
N ASP A 88 -3.76 6.52 15.03
CA ASP A 88 -5.03 6.12 14.43
C ASP A 88 -5.04 6.36 12.92
N ALA A 89 -5.78 5.52 12.19
CA ALA A 89 -6.07 5.76 10.78
C ALA A 89 -7.49 6.30 10.60
N GLY A 90 -7.60 7.61 10.36
CA GLY A 90 -8.87 8.26 10.06
C GLY A 90 -9.38 7.96 8.64
N VAL A 91 -10.68 8.19 8.42
CA VAL A 91 -11.34 7.97 7.11
C VAL A 91 -10.79 8.85 5.97
N ALA A 92 -10.06 9.93 6.28
CA ALA A 92 -9.37 10.74 5.29
C ALA A 92 -8.18 9.99 4.64
N GLY A 93 -7.75 8.88 5.25
CA GLY A 93 -6.59 8.09 4.86
C GLY A 93 -5.26 8.72 5.27
N LEU A 94 -4.22 7.89 5.32
CA LEU A 94 -2.85 8.28 5.65
C LEU A 94 -1.95 8.11 4.43
N VAL A 95 -0.96 8.99 4.30
CA VAL A 95 0.11 8.83 3.31
C VAL A 95 1.12 7.87 3.92
N LEU A 96 1.21 6.66 3.37
CA LEU A 96 2.11 5.62 3.86
C LEU A 96 3.52 5.81 3.28
N TYR A 97 3.61 6.23 2.02
CA TYR A 97 4.88 6.40 1.33
C TYR A 97 4.81 7.60 0.39
N ALA A 98 5.81 8.48 0.42
CA ALA A 98 5.94 9.63 -0.47
C ALA A 98 7.42 10.04 -0.60
N PRO A 99 8.24 9.21 -1.26
CA PRO A 99 9.69 9.42 -1.30
C PRO A 99 10.07 10.65 -2.14
N ALA A 100 11.12 11.33 -1.72
CA ALA A 100 11.77 12.40 -2.48
C ALA A 100 13.27 12.07 -2.57
N PRO A 101 13.78 11.60 -3.74
CA PRO A 101 13.11 11.51 -5.04
C PRO A 101 12.08 10.35 -5.16
N PRO A 102 11.14 10.41 -6.14
CA PRO A 102 10.23 9.30 -6.46
C PRO A 102 10.95 7.98 -6.74
N LEU A 103 10.34 6.86 -6.37
CA LEU A 103 10.93 5.53 -6.53
C LEU A 103 10.80 5.06 -7.98
N ALA A 104 11.91 4.98 -8.71
CA ALA A 104 11.93 4.38 -10.04
C ALA A 104 11.75 2.85 -9.96
N VAL A 105 10.83 2.31 -10.75
CA VAL A 105 10.55 0.88 -10.82
C VAL A 105 10.39 0.41 -12.27
N VAL A 106 10.91 -0.77 -12.57
CA VAL A 106 10.73 -1.39 -13.90
C VAL A 106 9.33 -1.95 -14.05
N GLN A 107 8.87 -2.10 -15.30
CA GLN A 107 7.60 -2.76 -15.63
C GLN A 107 7.50 -4.14 -14.94
N GLY A 108 6.32 -4.47 -14.42
CA GLY A 108 6.04 -5.70 -13.69
C GLY A 108 6.43 -5.67 -12.20
N THR A 109 7.10 -4.60 -11.72
CA THR A 109 7.40 -4.47 -10.28
C THR A 109 6.12 -4.46 -9.46
N GLN A 110 6.03 -5.37 -8.49
CA GLN A 110 4.88 -5.48 -7.61
C GLN A 110 5.12 -4.78 -6.28
N LEU A 111 4.17 -3.96 -5.84
CA LEU A 111 4.09 -3.46 -4.47
C LEU A 111 2.95 -4.18 -3.74
N ALA A 112 3.20 -4.54 -2.49
CA ALA A 112 2.20 -5.15 -1.63
C ALA A 112 2.02 -4.36 -0.34
N LEU A 113 0.78 -4.27 0.13
CA LEU A 113 0.51 -3.87 1.51
C LEU A 113 0.50 -5.14 2.36
N GLN A 114 1.48 -5.24 3.24
CA GLN A 114 1.48 -6.22 4.30
C GLN A 114 0.65 -5.69 5.46
N VAL A 115 -0.30 -6.50 5.89
CA VAL A 115 -1.05 -6.30 7.13
C VAL A 115 -0.45 -7.26 8.14
N GLU A 116 0.51 -6.78 8.93
CA GLU A 116 1.21 -7.57 9.95
C GLU A 116 0.37 -7.68 11.21
N LYS A 117 0.25 -8.88 11.79
CA LYS A 117 -0.40 -9.09 13.09
C LYS A 117 0.62 -9.06 14.22
N VAL A 118 0.37 -8.21 15.21
CA VAL A 118 1.07 -8.22 16.50
C VAL A 118 0.07 -8.52 17.61
N GLY A 119 0.44 -9.42 18.53
CA GLY A 119 -0.45 -9.92 19.57
C GLY A 119 -1.71 -10.56 18.97
N ASN A 120 -2.89 -10.17 19.44
CA ASN A 120 -4.17 -10.62 18.87
C ASN A 120 -4.66 -9.79 17.67
N GLY A 121 -3.95 -8.71 17.32
CA GLY A 121 -4.34 -7.79 16.25
C GLY A 121 -5.52 -6.88 16.58
N ILE A 122 -5.73 -5.89 15.72
CA ILE A 122 -6.99 -5.14 15.59
C ILE A 122 -7.68 -5.51 14.28
N ALA A 123 -9.00 -5.37 14.24
CA ALA A 123 -9.75 -5.53 13.01
C ALA A 123 -9.55 -4.31 12.12
N LEU A 124 -9.40 -4.55 10.81
CA LEU A 124 -9.32 -3.49 9.81
C LEU A 124 -10.58 -3.55 8.93
N PRO A 125 -11.24 -2.40 8.68
CA PRO A 125 -12.28 -2.30 7.65
C PRO A 125 -11.65 -2.54 6.26
N PRO A 126 -12.46 -2.58 5.19
CA PRO A 126 -11.90 -2.58 3.84
C PRO A 126 -10.94 -1.39 3.66
N LEU A 127 -9.81 -1.61 3.00
CA LEU A 127 -8.81 -0.58 2.76
C LEU A 127 -8.74 -0.28 1.26
N ALA A 128 -8.81 0.98 0.88
CA ALA A 128 -8.40 1.41 -0.45
C ALA A 128 -6.94 1.86 -0.42
N VAL A 129 -6.11 1.26 -1.26
CA VAL A 129 -4.70 1.64 -1.42
C VAL A 129 -4.56 2.31 -2.77
N VAL A 130 -4.18 3.58 -2.75
CA VAL A 130 -3.99 4.41 -3.95
C VAL A 130 -2.51 4.61 -4.18
N VAL A 131 -2.03 4.20 -5.34
CA VAL A 131 -0.65 4.40 -5.78
C VAL A 131 -0.64 5.45 -6.89
N GLU A 132 0.03 6.57 -6.63
CA GLU A 132 0.31 7.62 -7.60
C GLU A 132 1.66 7.34 -8.25
N PHE A 133 1.71 7.37 -9.58
CA PHE A 133 2.93 7.12 -10.35
C PHE A 133 2.91 7.90 -11.67
N SER A 134 4.10 8.22 -12.17
CA SER A 134 4.28 8.81 -13.50
C SER A 134 5.12 7.90 -14.39
N PRO A 135 4.77 7.73 -15.69
CA PRO A 135 5.63 7.06 -16.65
C PRO A 135 7.02 7.72 -16.71
N ASN A 136 8.06 6.91 -16.89
CA ASN A 136 9.43 7.39 -16.94
C ASN A 136 9.85 7.81 -18.36
#